data_AF-A0A847YFX7-F1
#
_entry.id   AF-A0A847YFX7-F1
#
_cell.length_a   1.000
_cell.length_b   1.000
_cell.length_c   1.000
_cell.angle_alpha   90.00
_cell.angle_beta   90.00
_cell.angle_gamma   90.00
#
_symmetry.space_group_name_H-M   'P 1'
#
loop_
_entity.id
_entity.type
_entity.pdbx_description
1 polymer ?
#
loop_
_entity_poly.entity_id
_entity_poly.type
_entity_poly.pdbx_seq_one_letter_code
_entity_poly.pdbx_strand_id
1 'polypeptide(L)'
;MRCSRLTRLILAAALAAVPALAARGDIVVLKSGGRIVGEPVSDPQAGPDTVTLKPLPGVIVAVPQSEIEEHIRQRPAELEYEKIRTQYPDTVEGQWELAEWCREHNLRPQRETHLRRILELDPDNIRVRAILGYTKVNGEWKTREEVMREQGYVLYKGRWMLPQEVQILEERELREASERDWTQRIRRLVTRLDVEPGAAEQLQNIREPAAVKPLLKVLSEERRDPVRLLLVQILARIDSPEAKRALAVLAVEDPVEEIRLACLKSLAESKFPESVPYFIGRLRDNNNVIVNRAAAALKAMGDKTAIPALIDALVTTHRVVLPPLQSGSLGTTFSRSSDGRSATGLSAGGNQPRVIRRQVPNREVLEALVELSGQNFGYEPDVWKRWYAQERHRAALESTRPQ
;
A
#
# COMPACT_ATOMS: atom_id res chain seq x y z
N MET A 1 11.73 43.71 -64.34
CA MET A 1 12.17 42.73 -63.32
C MET A 1 11.02 41.77 -63.07
N ARG A 2 11.21 40.49 -63.41
CA ARG A 2 10.20 39.44 -63.38
C ARG A 2 10.14 38.82 -61.98
N CYS A 3 8.96 38.77 -61.36
CA CYS A 3 8.67 37.85 -60.25
C CYS A 3 7.46 37.00 -60.66
N SER A 4 7.73 35.74 -61.00
CA SER A 4 6.73 34.75 -61.38
C SER A 4 6.44 33.78 -60.22
N ARG A 5 5.14 33.71 -59.86
CA ARG A 5 4.33 32.53 -59.53
C ARG A 5 4.98 31.40 -58.72
N LEU A 6 4.46 31.16 -57.52
CA LEU A 6 4.40 29.82 -56.91
C LEU A 6 2.93 29.45 -56.71
N THR A 7 2.39 28.80 -57.74
CA THR A 7 1.06 28.19 -57.76
C THR A 7 1.11 26.91 -56.94
N ARG A 8 0.27 26.83 -55.90
CA ARG A 8 0.00 25.58 -55.16
C ARG A 8 -0.58 24.55 -56.11
N LEU A 9 0.14 23.45 -56.32
CA LEU A 9 -0.39 22.26 -57.00
C LEU A 9 -0.80 21.25 -55.92
N ILE A 10 -2.11 21.19 -55.68
CA ILE A 10 -2.76 20.12 -54.94
C ILE A 10 -2.79 18.92 -55.91
N LEU A 11 -1.95 17.92 -55.67
CA LEU A 11 -1.97 16.67 -56.42
C LEU A 11 -2.98 15.73 -55.75
N ALA A 12 -4.18 15.64 -56.32
CA ALA A 12 -5.13 14.59 -56.00
C ALA A 12 -4.58 13.25 -56.51
N ALA A 13 -4.15 12.37 -55.60
CA ALA A 13 -3.74 11.02 -55.95
C ALA A 13 -4.97 10.12 -56.10
N ALA A 14 -5.23 9.73 -57.34
CA ALA A 14 -6.31 8.81 -57.71
C ALA A 14 -6.09 7.42 -57.10
N LEU A 15 -7.18 6.84 -56.56
CA LEU A 15 -7.29 5.44 -56.19
C LEU A 15 -7.08 4.57 -57.43
N ALA A 16 -5.90 3.96 -57.55
CA ALA A 16 -5.68 2.83 -58.44
C ALA A 16 -5.39 1.61 -57.58
N ALA A 17 -6.29 0.63 -57.62
CA ALA A 17 -6.04 -0.70 -57.07
C ALA A 17 -4.91 -1.37 -57.87
N VAL A 18 -3.69 -1.24 -57.38
CA VAL A 18 -2.52 -1.96 -57.91
C VAL A 18 -2.44 -3.29 -57.17
N PRO A 19 -2.33 -4.43 -57.88
CA PRO A 19 -2.17 -5.73 -57.24
C PRO A 19 -0.86 -5.72 -56.45
N ALA A 20 -0.89 -6.32 -55.25
CA ALA A 20 0.21 -6.37 -54.31
C ALA A 20 1.47 -7.02 -54.93
N LEU A 21 2.30 -6.22 -55.60
CA LEU A 21 3.69 -6.56 -55.83
C LEU A 21 4.37 -6.56 -54.46
N ALA A 22 4.93 -7.70 -54.07
CA ALA A 22 5.67 -7.90 -52.84
C ALA A 22 6.62 -6.72 -52.59
N ALA A 23 6.31 -5.94 -51.55
CA ALA A 23 6.88 -4.63 -51.33
C ALA A 23 8.24 -4.75 -50.64
N ARG A 24 9.29 -4.19 -51.24
CA ARG A 24 10.68 -4.32 -50.79
C ARG A 24 11.10 -3.10 -49.98
N GLY A 25 11.55 -3.31 -48.74
CA GLY A 25 12.21 -2.30 -47.92
C GLY A 25 11.35 -1.70 -46.81
N ASP A 26 11.88 -0.69 -46.15
CA ASP A 26 11.23 0.01 -45.03
C ASP A 26 9.85 0.53 -45.43
N ILE A 27 8.92 0.40 -44.49
CA ILE A 27 7.54 0.88 -44.65
C ILE A 27 7.39 2.13 -43.80
N VAL A 28 7.03 3.24 -44.43
CA VAL A 28 6.68 4.50 -43.76
C VAL A 28 5.20 4.76 -43.96
N VAL A 29 4.47 4.82 -42.85
CA VAL A 29 3.06 5.22 -42.80
C VAL A 29 3.03 6.70 -42.45
N LEU A 30 2.40 7.50 -43.31
CA LEU A 30 2.23 8.93 -43.12
C LEU A 30 0.95 9.21 -42.33
N LYS A 31 0.94 10.29 -41.54
CA LYS A 31 -0.26 10.79 -40.83
C LYS A 31 -1.44 11.11 -41.75
N SER A 32 -1.20 11.25 -43.06
CA SER A 32 -2.21 11.45 -44.10
C SER A 32 -2.88 10.14 -44.56
N GLY A 33 -2.49 8.99 -44.00
CA GLY A 33 -2.99 7.67 -44.37
C GLY A 33 -2.28 7.04 -45.57
N GLY A 34 -1.29 7.72 -46.17
CA GLY A 34 -0.47 7.18 -47.26
C GLY A 34 0.63 6.23 -46.75
N ARG A 35 0.90 5.15 -47.48
CA ARG A 35 1.95 4.17 -47.14
C ARG A 35 3.01 4.14 -48.24
N ILE A 36 4.26 4.43 -47.87
CA ILE A 36 5.42 4.41 -48.76
C ILE A 36 6.27 3.18 -48.39
N VAL A 37 6.64 2.37 -49.37
CA VAL A 37 7.54 1.23 -49.18
C VAL A 37 8.76 1.40 -50.06
N GLY A 38 9.96 1.34 -49.51
CA GLY A 38 11.18 1.48 -50.29
C GLY A 38 12.46 1.18 -49.51
N GLU A 39 13.56 1.01 -50.24
CA GLU A 39 14.86 0.76 -49.60
C GLU A 39 15.35 2.03 -48.90
N PRO A 40 15.77 1.97 -47.62
CA PRO A 40 16.32 3.13 -46.94
C PRO A 40 17.65 3.51 -47.59
N VAL A 41 17.75 4.76 -48.04
CA VAL A 41 18.97 5.31 -48.65
C VAL A 41 19.44 6.47 -47.78
N SER A 42 20.71 6.48 -47.39
CA SER A 42 21.30 7.62 -46.69
C SER A 42 21.63 8.71 -47.70
N ASP A 43 20.85 9.79 -47.72
CA ASP A 43 21.12 10.96 -48.56
C ASP A 43 21.91 12.02 -47.74
N PRO A 44 23.15 12.36 -48.13
CA PRO A 44 23.96 13.36 -47.44
C PRO A 44 23.37 14.78 -47.43
N GLN A 45 22.38 15.07 -48.29
CA GLN A 45 21.70 16.37 -48.34
C GLN A 45 20.39 16.43 -47.55
N ALA A 46 19.94 15.28 -47.04
CA ALA A 46 18.73 15.20 -46.22
C ALA A 46 19.03 15.68 -44.79
N GLY A 47 18.13 16.49 -44.22
CA GLY A 47 18.28 17.00 -42.86
C GLY A 47 18.27 15.87 -41.82
N PRO A 48 18.79 16.10 -40.59
CA PRO A 48 18.94 15.06 -39.57
C PRO A 48 17.62 14.36 -39.19
N ASP A 49 16.47 15.00 -39.42
CA ASP A 49 15.14 14.52 -39.06
C ASP A 49 14.30 14.09 -40.29
N THR A 50 14.94 13.57 -41.33
CA THR A 50 14.25 13.10 -42.55
C THR A 50 14.59 11.65 -42.85
N VAL A 51 13.57 10.86 -43.20
CA VAL A 51 13.70 9.46 -43.62
C VAL A 51 13.63 9.42 -45.14
N THR A 52 14.73 9.03 -45.77
CA THR A 52 14.83 8.89 -47.23
C THR A 52 14.65 7.44 -47.65
N LEU A 53 13.63 7.22 -48.48
CA LEU A 53 13.29 5.91 -49.04
C LEU A 53 13.38 5.93 -50.55
N LYS A 54 13.78 4.79 -51.13
CA LYS A 54 13.79 4.56 -52.57
C LYS A 54 12.70 3.55 -52.95
N PRO A 55 11.46 3.99 -53.24
CA PRO A 55 10.36 3.09 -53.59
C PRO A 55 10.50 2.47 -54.98
N LEU A 56 11.13 3.16 -55.93
CA LEU A 56 11.34 2.69 -57.30
C LEU A 56 12.77 3.03 -57.78
N PRO A 57 13.32 2.28 -58.75
CA PRO A 57 14.60 2.61 -59.36
C PRO A 57 14.58 4.04 -59.93
N GLY A 58 15.37 4.95 -59.33
CA GLY A 58 15.49 6.35 -59.76
C GLY A 58 14.61 7.35 -59.02
N VAL A 59 13.72 6.91 -58.11
CA VAL A 59 12.87 7.81 -57.30
C VAL A 59 13.36 7.78 -55.85
N ILE A 60 13.79 8.92 -55.33
CA ILE A 60 14.13 9.11 -53.92
C ILE A 60 13.04 9.97 -53.30
N VAL A 61 12.45 9.50 -52.20
CA VAL A 61 11.42 10.21 -51.45
C VAL A 61 11.97 10.51 -50.07
N ALA A 62 12.15 11.80 -49.76
CA ALA A 62 12.51 12.28 -48.43
C ALA A 62 11.23 12.64 -47.66
N VAL A 63 10.97 11.94 -46.56
CA VAL A 63 9.81 12.18 -45.70
C VAL A 63 10.30 12.80 -44.38
N PRO A 64 9.80 13.99 -43.98
CA PRO A 64 10.11 14.56 -42.67
C PRO A 64 9.58 13.65 -41.55
N GLN A 65 10.36 13.45 -40.48
CA GLN A 65 9.95 12.62 -39.35
C GLN A 65 8.66 13.12 -38.66
N SER A 66 8.35 14.41 -38.77
CA SER A 66 7.11 15.02 -38.28
C SER A 66 5.83 14.54 -38.98
N GLU A 67 5.94 14.02 -40.22
CA GLU A 67 4.83 13.53 -41.03
C GLU A 67 4.65 12.00 -40.94
N ILE A 68 5.62 11.32 -40.33
CA ILE A 68 5.60 9.88 -40.12
C ILE A 68 4.75 9.57 -38.89
N GLU A 69 3.75 8.71 -39.08
CA GLU A 69 2.97 8.12 -38.00
C GLU A 69 3.67 6.87 -37.47
N GLU A 70 4.16 6.02 -38.37
CA GLU A 70 4.85 4.79 -38.03
C GLU A 70 5.95 4.48 -39.08
N HIS A 71 7.17 4.17 -38.61
CA HIS A 71 8.27 3.68 -39.44
C HIS A 71 8.62 2.25 -39.05
N ILE A 72 8.29 1.31 -39.93
CA ILE A 72 8.56 -0.11 -39.73
C ILE A 72 9.82 -0.44 -40.53
N ARG A 73 10.93 -0.57 -39.81
CA ARG A 73 12.23 -0.92 -40.39
C ARG A 73 12.29 -2.44 -40.60
N GLN A 74 12.31 -2.91 -41.84
CA GLN A 74 12.37 -4.34 -42.13
C GLN A 74 13.79 -4.85 -41.91
N ARG A 75 13.95 -5.96 -41.19
CA ARG A 75 15.28 -6.54 -40.97
C ARG A 75 15.76 -7.22 -42.27
N PRO A 76 17.06 -7.17 -42.61
CA PRO A 76 17.58 -7.87 -43.79
C PRO A 76 17.18 -9.35 -43.86
N ALA A 77 17.14 -10.03 -42.71
CA ALA A 77 16.69 -11.41 -42.57
C ALA A 77 15.20 -11.62 -42.95
N GLU A 78 14.32 -10.64 -42.74
CA GLU A 78 12.89 -10.73 -43.11
C GLU A 78 12.70 -10.63 -44.63
N LEU A 79 13.52 -9.81 -45.30
CA LEU A 79 13.53 -9.71 -46.75
C LEU A 79 14.07 -10.98 -47.42
N GLU A 80 15.06 -11.63 -46.80
CA GLU A 80 15.58 -12.93 -47.26
C GLU A 80 14.57 -14.05 -47.03
N TYR A 81 13.91 -14.05 -45.87
CA TYR A 81 12.82 -14.96 -45.56
C TYR A 81 11.72 -14.93 -46.62
N GLU A 82 11.29 -13.76 -47.07
CA GLU A 82 10.25 -13.62 -48.10
C GLU A 82 10.67 -14.21 -49.46
N LYS A 83 11.96 -14.19 -49.79
CA LYS A 83 12.49 -14.79 -51.04
C LYS A 83 12.55 -16.31 -50.93
N ILE A 84 12.99 -16.79 -49.77
CA ILE A 84 13.28 -18.20 -49.53
C ILE A 84 11.98 -18.98 -49.32
N ARG A 85 10.96 -18.40 -48.66
CA ARG A 85 9.70 -19.11 -48.32
C ARG A 85 8.99 -19.76 -49.52
N THR A 86 9.09 -19.18 -50.71
CA THR A 86 8.46 -19.72 -51.94
C THR A 86 9.20 -20.92 -52.54
N GLN A 87 10.42 -21.18 -52.09
CA GLN A 87 11.25 -22.29 -52.58
C GLN A 87 10.99 -23.59 -51.81
N TYR A 88 10.38 -23.50 -50.62
CA TYR A 88 10.14 -24.66 -49.76
C TYR A 88 8.74 -25.22 -49.99
N PRO A 89 8.59 -26.54 -50.19
CA PRO A 89 7.29 -27.17 -50.36
C PRO A 89 6.50 -27.20 -49.03
N ASP A 90 5.17 -27.12 -49.11
CA ASP A 90 4.26 -27.19 -47.95
C ASP A 90 4.11 -28.64 -47.44
N THR A 91 5.21 -29.18 -46.95
CA THR A 91 5.36 -30.53 -46.38
C THR A 91 5.97 -30.42 -44.97
N VAL A 92 5.85 -31.46 -44.15
CA VAL A 92 6.42 -31.49 -42.80
C VAL A 92 7.92 -31.19 -42.81
N GLU A 93 8.66 -31.78 -43.75
CA GLU A 93 10.11 -31.61 -43.89
C GLU A 93 10.48 -30.21 -44.40
N GLY A 94 9.81 -29.73 -45.45
CA GLY A 94 10.06 -28.40 -46.01
C GLY A 94 9.73 -27.25 -45.04
N GLN A 95 8.65 -27.38 -44.27
CA GLN A 95 8.30 -26.40 -43.24
C GLN A 95 9.26 -26.46 -42.04
N TRP A 96 9.81 -27.64 -41.72
CA TRP A 96 10.80 -27.80 -40.65
C TRP A 96 12.13 -27.13 -41.00
N GLU A 97 12.63 -27.32 -42.22
CA GLU A 97 13.86 -26.68 -42.70
C GLU A 97 13.72 -25.15 -42.68
N LEU A 98 12.57 -24.63 -43.11
CA LEU A 98 12.29 -23.21 -43.06
C LEU A 98 12.17 -22.68 -41.62
N ALA A 99 11.61 -23.46 -40.69
CA ALA A 99 11.56 -23.13 -39.27
C ALA A 99 12.95 -23.10 -38.60
N GLU A 100 13.85 -24.00 -39.00
CA GLU A 100 15.25 -24.04 -38.55
C GLU A 100 16.05 -22.86 -39.12
N TRP A 101 15.87 -22.52 -40.40
CA TRP A 101 16.46 -21.31 -40.98
C TRP A 101 16.00 -20.04 -40.24
N CYS A 102 14.70 -19.95 -39.92
CA CYS A 102 14.16 -18.85 -39.10
C CYS A 102 14.76 -18.82 -37.68
N ARG A 103 15.11 -19.98 -37.10
CA ARG A 103 15.79 -20.07 -35.81
C ARG A 103 17.18 -19.46 -35.87
N GLU A 104 17.96 -19.78 -36.91
CA GLU A 104 19.32 -19.29 -37.11
C GLU A 104 19.37 -17.78 -37.32
N HIS A 105 18.36 -17.22 -37.99
CA HIS A 105 18.27 -15.79 -38.31
C HIS A 105 17.49 -14.98 -37.25
N ASN A 106 17.18 -15.57 -36.09
CA ASN A 106 16.44 -14.95 -34.99
C ASN A 106 15.03 -14.43 -35.36
N LEU A 107 14.38 -15.06 -36.34
CA LEU A 107 13.03 -14.76 -36.80
C LEU A 107 11.99 -15.58 -36.02
N ARG A 108 11.80 -15.23 -34.73
CA ARG A 108 10.91 -15.98 -33.82
C ARG A 108 9.44 -16.05 -34.30
N PRO A 109 8.79 -14.95 -34.75
CA PRO A 109 7.39 -15.01 -35.20
C PRO A 109 7.17 -15.91 -36.42
N GLN A 110 8.07 -15.82 -37.40
CA GLN A 110 8.03 -16.61 -38.62
C GLN A 110 8.27 -18.10 -38.32
N ARG A 111 9.26 -18.40 -37.47
CA ARG A 111 9.52 -19.76 -36.98
C ARG A 111 8.29 -20.39 -36.34
N GLU A 112 7.61 -19.65 -35.45
CA GLU A 112 6.42 -20.15 -34.76
C GLU A 112 5.27 -20.45 -35.74
N THR A 113 5.12 -19.62 -36.78
CA THR A 113 4.13 -19.83 -37.85
C THR A 113 4.37 -21.13 -38.59
N HIS A 114 5.62 -21.42 -38.97
CA HIS A 114 5.97 -22.68 -39.64
C HIS A 114 5.80 -23.89 -38.74
N LEU A 115 6.19 -23.79 -37.46
CA LEU A 115 5.97 -24.85 -36.48
C LEU A 115 4.46 -25.14 -36.30
N ARG A 116 3.59 -24.12 -36.29
CA ARG A 116 2.14 -24.33 -36.28
C ARG A 116 1.65 -24.99 -37.57
N ARG A 117 2.15 -24.58 -38.73
CA ARG A 117 1.81 -25.22 -40.02
C ARG A 117 2.20 -26.70 -40.05
N ILE A 118 3.32 -27.08 -39.42
CA ILE A 118 3.70 -28.49 -39.28
C ILE A 118 2.67 -29.26 -38.44
N LEU A 119 2.14 -28.68 -37.36
CA LEU A 119 1.09 -29.32 -36.56
C LEU A 119 -0.24 -29.48 -37.31
N GLU A 120 -0.52 -28.61 -38.28
CA GLU A 120 -1.69 -28.76 -39.16
C GLU A 120 -1.54 -29.92 -40.15
N LEU A 121 -0.32 -30.17 -40.63
CA LEU A 121 0.01 -31.27 -41.55
C LEU A 121 0.20 -32.61 -40.82
N ASP A 122 0.82 -32.60 -39.64
CA ASP A 122 1.07 -33.76 -38.78
C ASP A 122 0.70 -33.44 -37.31
N PRO A 123 -0.55 -33.72 -36.91
CA PRO A 123 -1.05 -33.41 -35.56
C PRO A 123 -0.33 -34.14 -34.43
N ASP A 124 0.30 -35.30 -34.70
CA ASP A 124 0.93 -36.15 -33.69
C ASP A 124 2.43 -35.87 -33.53
N ASN A 125 2.95 -34.83 -34.18
CA ASN A 125 4.36 -34.47 -34.12
C ASN A 125 4.80 -34.00 -32.71
N ILE A 126 5.31 -34.96 -31.92
CA ILE A 126 5.76 -34.72 -30.54
C ILE A 126 6.87 -33.65 -30.48
N ARG A 127 7.77 -33.62 -31.48
CA ARG A 127 8.93 -32.70 -31.49
C ARG A 127 8.48 -31.26 -31.61
N VAL A 128 7.60 -30.98 -32.56
CA VAL A 128 7.08 -29.62 -32.81
C VAL A 128 6.21 -29.15 -31.65
N ARG A 129 5.39 -30.04 -31.09
CA ARG A 129 4.59 -29.76 -29.89
C ARG A 129 5.46 -29.41 -28.68
N ALA A 130 6.55 -30.14 -28.46
CA ALA A 130 7.51 -29.84 -27.40
C ALA A 130 8.17 -28.46 -27.60
N ILE A 131 8.53 -28.10 -28.83
CA ILE A 131 9.14 -26.80 -29.16
C ILE A 131 8.15 -25.65 -28.95
N LEU A 132 6.87 -25.86 -29.27
CA LEU A 132 5.79 -24.89 -29.03
C LEU A 132 5.30 -24.87 -27.57
N GLY A 133 5.87 -25.70 -26.68
CA GLY A 133 5.56 -25.70 -25.25
C GLY A 133 4.29 -26.47 -24.87
N TYR A 134 3.80 -27.36 -25.75
CA TYR A 134 2.73 -28.28 -25.42
C TYR A 134 3.26 -29.45 -24.58
N THR A 135 2.47 -29.83 -23.59
CA THR A 135 2.68 -31.00 -22.75
C THR A 135 1.44 -31.89 -22.79
N LYS A 136 1.62 -33.21 -22.81
CA LYS A 136 0.51 -34.15 -22.85
C LYS A 136 -0.05 -34.35 -21.44
N VAL A 137 -1.26 -33.87 -21.19
CA VAL A 137 -1.96 -33.97 -19.90
C VAL A 137 -3.30 -34.68 -20.15
N ASN A 138 -3.56 -35.80 -19.48
CA ASN A 138 -4.78 -36.62 -19.63
C ASN A 138 -5.08 -37.07 -21.07
N GLY A 139 -4.06 -37.28 -21.91
CA GLY A 139 -4.23 -37.72 -23.29
C GLY A 139 -4.36 -36.58 -24.31
N GLU A 140 -4.61 -35.34 -23.85
CA GLU A 140 -4.71 -34.14 -24.68
C GLU A 140 -3.39 -33.35 -24.63
N TRP A 141 -3.06 -32.70 -25.75
CA TRP A 141 -1.92 -31.80 -25.82
C TRP A 141 -2.35 -30.40 -25.41
N LYS A 142 -1.83 -29.91 -24.28
CA LYS A 142 -2.17 -28.59 -23.75
C LYS A 142 -0.91 -27.76 -23.53
N THR A 143 -1.01 -26.47 -23.77
CA THR A 143 0.04 -25.53 -23.38
C THR A 143 0.06 -25.37 -21.86
N ARG A 144 1.20 -24.95 -21.30
CA ARG A 144 1.27 -24.61 -19.87
C ARG A 144 0.23 -23.55 -19.48
N GLU A 145 -0.07 -22.61 -20.38
CA GLU A 145 -1.07 -21.58 -20.13
C GLU A 145 -2.49 -22.15 -20.06
N GLU A 146 -2.84 -23.05 -20.98
CA GLU A 146 -4.14 -23.74 -20.97
C GLU A 146 -4.33 -24.58 -19.71
N VAL A 147 -3.31 -25.36 -19.33
CA VAL A 147 -3.36 -26.16 -18.10
C VAL A 147 -3.58 -25.28 -16.87
N MET A 148 -2.88 -24.15 -16.78
CA MET A 148 -3.03 -23.20 -15.67
C MET A 148 -4.40 -22.54 -15.65
N ARG A 149 -4.94 -22.14 -16.82
CA ARG A 149 -6.29 -21.56 -16.93
C ARG A 149 -7.38 -22.57 -16.57
N GLU A 150 -7.25 -23.83 -16.99
CA GLU A 150 -8.19 -24.91 -16.61
C GLU A 150 -8.16 -25.20 -15.11
N GLN A 151 -6.99 -25.08 -14.48
CA GLN A 151 -6.83 -25.15 -13.02
C GLN A 151 -7.37 -23.90 -12.30
N GLY A 152 -7.90 -22.92 -13.03
CA GLY A 152 -8.51 -21.71 -12.48
C GLY A 152 -7.52 -20.59 -12.18
N TYR A 153 -6.29 -20.65 -12.67
CA TYR A 153 -5.30 -19.58 -12.50
C TYR A 153 -5.37 -18.55 -13.63
N VAL A 154 -5.04 -17.30 -13.29
CA VAL A 154 -4.93 -16.17 -14.20
C VAL A 154 -3.52 -15.60 -14.14
N LEU A 155 -3.00 -15.18 -15.29
CA LEU A 155 -1.71 -14.51 -15.38
C LEU A 155 -1.86 -13.04 -15.00
N TYR A 156 -1.36 -12.65 -13.82
CA TYR A 156 -1.35 -11.27 -13.36
C TYR A 156 0.08 -10.83 -13.05
N LYS A 157 0.52 -9.73 -13.68
CA LYS A 157 1.88 -9.16 -13.56
C LYS A 157 3.01 -10.21 -13.70
N GLY A 158 2.85 -11.15 -14.64
CA GLY A 158 3.84 -12.19 -14.94
C GLY A 158 3.83 -13.39 -13.98
N ARG A 159 2.85 -13.51 -13.09
CA ARG A 159 2.69 -14.64 -12.16
C ARG A 159 1.31 -15.27 -12.33
N TRP A 160 1.26 -16.60 -12.25
CA TRP A 160 0.00 -17.35 -12.21
C TRP A 160 -0.57 -17.28 -10.80
N MET A 161 -1.75 -16.71 -10.66
CA MET A 161 -2.42 -16.50 -9.37
C MET A 161 -3.90 -16.84 -9.49
N LEU A 162 -4.53 -17.14 -8.35
CA LEU A 162 -5.96 -17.35 -8.32
C LEU A 162 -6.69 -16.02 -8.55
N PRO A 163 -7.86 -16.01 -9.22
CA PRO A 163 -8.64 -14.80 -9.45
C PRO A 163 -8.96 -14.01 -8.17
N GLN A 164 -9.24 -14.71 -7.06
CA GLN A 164 -9.53 -14.08 -5.76
C GLN A 164 -8.29 -13.37 -5.19
N GLU A 165 -7.10 -13.94 -5.40
CA GLU A 165 -5.85 -13.32 -4.97
C GLU A 165 -5.55 -12.07 -5.80
N VAL A 166 -5.78 -12.12 -7.12
CA VAL A 166 -5.68 -10.96 -8.01
C VAL A 166 -6.61 -9.84 -7.56
N GLN A 167 -7.87 -10.15 -7.26
CA GLN A 167 -8.85 -9.15 -6.78
C GLN A 167 -8.39 -8.47 -5.48
N ILE A 168 -7.90 -9.23 -4.50
CA ILE A 168 -7.37 -8.67 -3.24
C ILE A 168 -6.17 -7.73 -3.51
N LEU A 169 -5.30 -8.10 -4.45
CA LEU A 169 -4.15 -7.27 -4.84
C LEU A 169 -4.58 -5.99 -5.55
N GLU A 170 -5.52 -6.07 -6.49
CA GLU A 170 -6.06 -4.91 -7.20
C GLU A 170 -6.78 -3.96 -6.25
N GLU A 171 -7.64 -4.47 -5.36
CA GLU A 171 -8.31 -3.68 -4.33
C GLU A 171 -7.31 -2.99 -3.40
N ARG A 172 -6.22 -3.69 -3.03
CA ARG A 172 -5.14 -3.13 -2.22
C ARG A 172 -4.42 -2.02 -2.98
N GLU A 173 -4.09 -2.22 -4.25
CA GLU A 173 -3.42 -1.22 -5.09
C GLU A 173 -4.29 0.03 -5.26
N LEU A 174 -5.59 -0.16 -5.52
CA LEU A 174 -6.56 0.94 -5.59
C LEU A 174 -6.66 1.70 -4.26
N ARG A 175 -6.73 0.98 -3.14
CA ARG A 175 -6.76 1.59 -1.81
C ARG A 175 -5.49 2.37 -1.52
N GLU A 176 -4.32 1.81 -1.81
CA GLU A 176 -3.03 2.49 -1.64
C GLU A 176 -2.90 3.71 -2.55
N ALA A 177 -3.37 3.64 -3.80
CA ALA A 177 -3.40 4.78 -4.73
C ALA A 177 -4.30 5.89 -4.19
N SER A 178 -5.52 5.57 -3.79
CA SER A 178 -6.44 6.52 -3.16
C SER A 178 -5.85 7.14 -1.89
N GLU A 179 -5.23 6.34 -1.02
CA GLU A 179 -4.55 6.83 0.19
C GLU A 179 -3.41 7.82 -0.15
N ARG A 180 -2.64 7.55 -1.22
CA ARG A 180 -1.57 8.45 -1.70
C ARG A 180 -2.14 9.77 -2.22
N ASP A 181 -3.19 9.70 -3.04
CA ASP A 181 -3.85 10.88 -3.61
C ASP A 181 -4.44 11.77 -2.51
N TRP A 182 -5.13 11.17 -1.54
CA TRP A 182 -5.63 11.87 -0.36
C TRP A 182 -4.51 12.48 0.47
N THR A 183 -3.41 11.76 0.70
CA THR A 183 -2.26 12.28 1.45
C THR A 183 -1.67 13.51 0.76
N GLN A 184 -1.49 13.46 -0.56
CA GLN A 184 -0.99 14.59 -1.34
C GLN A 184 -1.95 15.78 -1.29
N ARG A 185 -3.26 15.53 -1.43
CA ARG A 185 -4.29 16.57 -1.35
C ARG A 185 -4.29 17.25 0.02
N ILE A 186 -4.33 16.48 1.11
CA ILE A 186 -4.35 17.02 2.48
C ILE A 186 -3.07 17.80 2.76
N ARG A 187 -1.89 17.27 2.41
CA ARG A 187 -0.61 17.99 2.58
C ARG A 187 -0.61 19.32 1.85
N ARG A 188 -1.07 19.35 0.60
CA ARG A 188 -1.17 20.59 -0.19
C ARG A 188 -2.08 21.62 0.47
N LEU A 189 -3.21 21.19 1.03
CA LEU A 189 -4.11 22.10 1.73
C LEU A 189 -3.49 22.61 3.03
N VAL A 190 -2.87 21.72 3.81
CA VAL A 190 -2.19 22.08 5.07
C VAL A 190 -1.05 23.07 4.85
N THR A 191 -0.28 22.94 3.76
CA THR A 191 0.77 23.91 3.42
C THR A 191 0.24 25.27 3.00
N ARG A 192 -0.99 25.34 2.49
CA ARG A 192 -1.63 26.58 2.00
C ARG A 192 -2.49 27.26 3.06
N LEU A 193 -2.67 26.65 4.24
CA LEU A 193 -3.47 27.20 5.33
C LEU A 193 -3.08 28.63 5.73
N ASP A 194 -1.78 28.95 5.69
CA ASP A 194 -1.27 30.27 6.08
C ASP A 194 -1.49 31.34 4.99
N VAL A 195 -1.72 30.92 3.74
CA VAL A 195 -1.77 31.80 2.56
C VAL A 195 -3.20 31.96 2.02
N GLU A 196 -4.00 30.90 2.10
CA GLU A 196 -5.34 30.85 1.51
C GLU A 196 -6.38 30.45 2.55
N PRO A 197 -7.30 31.35 2.97
CA PRO A 197 -8.34 31.01 3.93
C PRO A 197 -9.27 29.90 3.42
N GLY A 198 -9.47 29.82 2.10
CA GLY A 198 -10.26 28.75 1.47
C GLY A 198 -9.67 27.35 1.66
N ALA A 199 -8.37 27.21 1.94
CA ALA A 199 -7.76 25.90 2.20
C ALA A 199 -8.30 25.27 3.50
N ALA A 200 -8.58 26.09 4.52
CA ALA A 200 -9.18 25.64 5.77
C ALA A 200 -10.62 25.14 5.55
N GLU A 201 -11.42 25.85 4.76
CA GLU A 201 -12.78 25.44 4.42
C GLU A 201 -12.79 24.12 3.63
N GLN A 202 -11.90 23.98 2.65
CA GLN A 202 -11.76 22.74 1.88
C GLN A 202 -11.37 21.55 2.76
N LEU A 203 -10.45 21.73 3.70
CA LEU A 203 -10.10 20.70 4.69
C LEU A 203 -11.30 20.35 5.58
N GLN A 204 -12.03 21.36 6.04
CA GLN A 204 -13.21 21.18 6.91
C GLN A 204 -14.38 20.49 6.22
N ASN A 205 -14.44 20.49 4.89
CA ASN A 205 -15.47 19.84 4.09
C ASN A 205 -15.16 18.37 3.75
N ILE A 206 -13.98 17.86 4.13
CA ILE A 206 -13.66 16.44 3.96
C ILE A 206 -14.57 15.60 4.87
N ARG A 207 -15.26 14.62 4.27
CA ARG A 207 -16.19 13.69 4.96
C ARG A 207 -15.94 12.23 4.60
N GLU A 208 -15.06 11.97 3.65
CA GLU A 208 -14.83 10.67 3.06
C GLU A 208 -14.04 9.75 4.02
N PRO A 209 -14.54 8.53 4.32
CA PRO A 209 -13.84 7.58 5.18
C PRO A 209 -12.43 7.21 4.68
N ALA A 210 -12.23 7.22 3.36
CA ALA A 210 -10.92 6.97 2.75
C ALA A 210 -9.84 7.99 3.17
N ALA A 211 -10.23 9.17 3.63
CA ALA A 211 -9.31 10.21 4.09
C ALA A 211 -8.79 9.97 5.52
N VAL A 212 -9.36 9.04 6.31
CA VAL A 212 -9.01 8.85 7.73
C VAL A 212 -7.53 8.50 7.92
N LYS A 213 -7.02 7.48 7.24
CA LYS A 213 -5.60 7.10 7.35
C LYS A 213 -4.66 8.20 6.82
N PRO A 214 -4.90 8.81 5.63
CA PRO A 214 -4.15 9.98 5.18
C PRO A 214 -4.14 11.13 6.20
N LEU A 215 -5.28 11.47 6.80
CA LEU A 215 -5.38 12.52 7.82
C LEU A 215 -4.52 12.20 9.05
N LEU A 216 -4.57 10.96 9.54
CA LEU A 216 -3.73 10.52 10.67
C LEU A 216 -2.23 10.58 10.35
N LYS A 217 -1.85 10.20 9.12
CA LYS A 217 -0.47 10.30 8.67
C LYS A 217 0.00 11.77 8.68
N VAL A 218 -0.76 12.68 8.09
CA VAL A 218 -0.43 14.12 8.08
C VAL A 218 -0.42 14.70 9.50
N LEU A 219 -1.37 14.31 10.35
CA LEU A 219 -1.42 14.73 11.76
C LEU A 219 -0.16 14.33 12.52
N SER A 220 0.36 13.12 12.29
CA SER A 220 1.58 12.63 12.95
C SER A 220 2.85 13.37 12.51
N GLU A 221 2.88 13.87 11.27
CA GLU A 221 4.01 14.60 10.68
C GLU A 221 3.98 16.10 11.02
N GLU A 222 2.79 16.64 11.31
CA GLU A 222 2.57 18.07 11.60
C GLU A 222 3.02 18.46 13.01
N ARG A 223 3.70 19.60 13.09
CA ARG A 223 4.28 20.14 14.33
C ARG A 223 3.47 21.28 14.93
N ARG A 224 2.61 21.94 14.14
CA ARG A 224 1.81 23.07 14.58
C ARG A 224 0.55 22.57 15.30
N ASP A 225 0.48 22.77 16.61
CA ASP A 225 -0.64 22.34 17.44
C ASP A 225 -2.02 22.85 16.95
N PRO A 226 -2.18 24.12 16.49
CA PRO A 226 -3.45 24.59 15.95
C PRO A 226 -3.90 23.81 14.70
N VAL A 227 -2.97 23.42 13.84
CA VAL A 227 -3.26 22.64 12.62
C VAL A 227 -3.59 21.20 12.99
N ARG A 228 -2.86 20.61 13.94
CA ARG A 228 -3.19 19.27 14.46
C ARG A 228 -4.60 19.24 15.04
N LEU A 229 -4.99 20.25 15.82
CA LEU A 229 -6.33 20.37 16.37
C LEU A 229 -7.40 20.47 15.27
N LEU A 230 -7.15 21.24 14.21
CA LEU A 230 -8.03 21.30 13.05
C LEU A 230 -8.20 19.92 12.38
N LEU A 231 -7.10 19.17 12.20
CA LEU A 231 -7.14 17.82 11.62
C LEU A 231 -7.93 16.84 12.51
N VAL A 232 -7.82 16.96 13.83
CA VAL A 232 -8.62 16.19 14.80
C VAL A 232 -10.11 16.53 14.68
N GLN A 233 -10.46 17.80 14.54
CA GLN A 233 -11.85 18.23 14.32
C GLN A 233 -12.41 17.69 13.01
N ILE A 234 -11.59 17.59 11.96
CA ILE A 234 -11.99 16.99 10.68
C ILE A 234 -12.22 15.50 10.86
N LEU A 235 -11.30 14.79 11.52
CA LEU A 235 -11.46 13.36 11.84
C LEU A 235 -12.73 13.10 12.66
N ALA A 236 -13.04 13.97 13.63
CA ALA A 236 -14.25 13.90 14.44
C ALA A 236 -15.56 14.06 13.66
N ARG A 237 -15.54 14.75 12.51
CA ARG A 237 -16.71 14.93 11.64
C ARG A 237 -16.90 13.79 10.65
N ILE A 238 -15.92 12.90 10.49
CA ILE A 238 -16.02 11.74 9.61
C ILE A 238 -16.76 10.64 10.38
N ASP A 239 -17.98 10.32 9.95
CA ASP A 239 -18.79 9.24 10.52
C ASP A 239 -18.28 7.86 10.06
N SER A 240 -17.10 7.47 10.53
CA SER A 240 -16.51 6.15 10.32
C SER A 240 -16.07 5.54 11.66
N PRO A 241 -16.31 4.24 11.90
CA PRO A 241 -15.78 3.55 13.08
C PRO A 241 -14.25 3.58 13.13
N GLU A 242 -13.58 3.68 11.98
CA GLU A 242 -12.12 3.82 11.90
C GLU A 242 -11.65 5.18 12.43
N ALA A 243 -12.38 6.25 12.12
CA ALA A 243 -12.09 7.59 12.63
C ALA A 243 -12.27 7.63 14.16
N LYS A 244 -13.37 7.08 14.67
CA LYS A 244 -13.65 7.00 16.12
C LYS A 244 -12.59 6.16 16.86
N ARG A 245 -12.18 5.02 16.31
CA ARG A 245 -11.08 4.23 16.86
C ARG A 245 -9.78 5.02 16.90
N ALA A 246 -9.47 5.79 15.86
CA ALA A 246 -8.26 6.61 15.83
C ALA A 246 -8.30 7.75 16.87
N LEU A 247 -9.45 8.41 17.04
CA LEU A 247 -9.64 9.42 18.10
C LEU A 247 -9.45 8.82 19.50
N ALA A 248 -9.88 7.57 19.72
CA ALA A 248 -9.70 6.90 21.01
C ALA A 248 -8.20 6.68 21.33
N VAL A 249 -7.39 6.37 20.32
CA VAL A 249 -5.93 6.27 20.48
C VAL A 249 -5.32 7.64 20.79
N LEU A 250 -5.66 8.66 20.00
CA LEU A 250 -5.14 10.02 20.19
C LEU A 250 -5.52 10.61 21.55
N ALA A 251 -6.72 10.32 22.05
CA ALA A 251 -7.19 10.75 23.37
C ALA A 251 -6.28 10.32 24.54
N VAL A 252 -5.54 9.22 24.39
CA VAL A 252 -4.68 8.66 25.44
C VAL A 252 -3.21 8.96 25.16
N GLU A 253 -2.77 8.81 23.92
CA GLU A 253 -1.36 8.77 23.57
C GLU A 253 -0.80 10.13 23.14
N ASP A 254 -1.63 11.07 22.66
CA ASP A 254 -1.14 12.35 22.14
C ASP A 254 -0.42 13.19 23.23
N PRO A 255 0.74 13.80 22.94
CA PRO A 255 1.47 14.60 23.92
C PRO A 255 0.70 15.87 24.35
N VAL A 256 -0.08 16.48 23.46
CA VAL A 256 -0.77 17.76 23.69
C VAL A 256 -2.11 17.52 24.38
N GLU A 257 -2.32 18.20 25.51
CA GLU A 257 -3.55 18.05 26.30
C GLU A 257 -4.81 18.49 25.56
N GLU A 258 -4.74 19.62 24.85
CA GLU A 258 -5.87 20.15 24.09
C GLU A 258 -6.36 19.17 23.02
N ILE A 259 -5.44 18.50 22.32
CA ILE A 259 -5.75 17.46 21.34
C ILE A 259 -6.44 16.27 22.01
N ARG A 260 -5.92 15.81 23.16
CA ARG A 260 -6.52 14.70 23.91
C ARG A 260 -7.96 15.02 24.33
N LEU A 261 -8.19 16.21 24.89
CA LEU A 261 -9.51 16.65 25.34
C LEU A 261 -10.49 16.81 24.16
N ALA A 262 -10.04 17.33 23.02
CA ALA A 262 -10.85 17.42 21.81
C ALA A 262 -11.29 16.05 21.30
N CYS A 263 -10.37 15.06 21.30
CA CYS A 263 -10.70 13.67 20.95
C CYS A 263 -11.74 13.08 21.91
N LEU A 264 -11.53 13.24 23.23
CA LEU A 264 -12.47 12.72 24.24
C LEU A 264 -13.86 13.35 24.14
N LYS A 265 -13.92 14.67 23.93
CA LYS A 265 -15.19 15.38 23.75
C LYS A 265 -15.97 14.84 22.55
N SER A 266 -15.29 14.67 21.41
CA SER A 266 -15.92 14.10 20.21
C SER A 266 -16.41 12.65 20.42
N LEU A 267 -15.65 11.83 21.14
CA LEU A 267 -16.05 10.46 21.47
C LEU A 267 -17.26 10.42 22.41
N ALA A 268 -17.30 11.31 23.41
CA ALA A 268 -18.41 11.42 24.35
C ALA A 268 -19.69 11.89 23.65
N GLU A 269 -19.59 12.88 22.77
CA GLU A 269 -20.71 13.38 21.97
C GLU A 269 -21.25 12.31 21.01
N SER A 270 -20.36 11.56 20.36
CA SER A 270 -20.74 10.51 19.42
C SER A 270 -21.19 9.19 20.09
N LYS A 271 -21.09 9.10 21.42
CA LYS A 271 -21.46 7.94 22.25
C LYS A 271 -21.01 6.61 21.63
N PHE A 272 -19.72 6.48 21.33
CA PHE A 272 -19.17 5.28 20.67
C PHE A 272 -18.81 4.20 21.71
N PRO A 273 -19.63 3.16 21.92
CA PRO A 273 -19.38 2.18 22.98
C PRO A 273 -18.12 1.34 22.72
N GLU A 274 -17.73 1.15 21.46
CA GLU A 274 -16.55 0.38 21.08
C GLU A 274 -15.22 1.00 21.56
N SER A 275 -15.18 2.27 21.97
CA SER A 275 -13.98 2.84 22.60
C SER A 275 -13.78 2.39 24.05
N VAL A 276 -14.83 1.94 24.74
CA VAL A 276 -14.75 1.52 26.15
C VAL A 276 -13.80 0.31 26.33
N PRO A 277 -13.91 -0.78 25.54
CA PRO A 277 -12.94 -1.88 25.59
C PRO A 277 -11.49 -1.44 25.33
N TYR A 278 -11.26 -0.46 24.44
CA TYR A 278 -9.93 0.07 24.18
C TYR A 278 -9.35 0.75 25.42
N PHE A 279 -10.12 1.63 26.08
CA PHE A 279 -9.67 2.30 27.30
C PHE A 279 -9.46 1.33 28.47
N ILE A 280 -10.33 0.32 28.62
CA ILE A 280 -10.14 -0.77 29.60
C ILE A 280 -8.79 -1.47 29.38
N GLY A 281 -8.42 -1.73 28.12
CA GLY A 281 -7.12 -2.31 27.78
C GLY A 281 -5.94 -1.44 28.21
N ARG A 282 -6.07 -0.11 28.13
CA ARG A 282 -5.03 0.86 28.53
C ARG A 282 -4.86 1.03 30.04
N LEU A 283 -5.82 0.58 30.86
CA LEU A 283 -5.67 0.58 32.33
C LEU A 283 -4.60 -0.40 32.85
N ARG A 284 -4.14 -1.33 32.01
CA ARG A 284 -3.09 -2.31 32.32
C ARG A 284 -1.72 -1.92 31.78
N ASP A 285 -1.55 -0.67 31.36
CA ASP A 285 -0.27 -0.17 30.84
C ASP A 285 0.78 -0.04 31.95
N ASN A 286 2.06 -0.15 31.58
CA ASN A 286 3.18 0.05 32.51
C ASN A 286 3.38 1.53 32.85
N ASN A 287 2.82 2.45 32.07
CA ASN A 287 2.91 3.87 32.32
C ASN A 287 1.64 4.38 33.02
N ASN A 288 1.79 4.85 34.25
CA ASN A 288 0.66 5.40 35.00
C ASN A 288 0.05 6.65 34.39
N VAL A 289 0.79 7.39 33.57
CA VAL A 289 0.21 8.50 32.82
C VAL A 289 -0.86 7.99 31.87
N ILE A 290 -0.60 6.87 31.18
CA ILE A 290 -1.56 6.22 30.27
C ILE A 290 -2.75 5.66 31.07
N VAL A 291 -2.49 5.01 32.21
CA VAL A 291 -3.55 4.47 33.08
C VAL A 291 -4.50 5.59 33.56
N ASN A 292 -3.95 6.71 34.05
CA ASN A 292 -4.76 7.85 34.50
C ASN A 292 -5.54 8.50 33.34
N ARG A 293 -4.93 8.64 32.15
CA ARG A 293 -5.63 9.16 30.97
C ARG A 293 -6.76 8.24 30.50
N ALA A 294 -6.54 6.93 30.51
CA ALA A 294 -7.56 5.95 30.18
C ALA A 294 -8.73 5.98 31.19
N ALA A 295 -8.44 6.19 32.48
CA ALA A 295 -9.47 6.37 33.49
C ALA A 295 -10.29 7.65 33.28
N ALA A 296 -9.63 8.77 32.97
CA ALA A 296 -10.32 10.02 32.62
C ALA A 296 -11.21 9.86 31.38
N ALA A 297 -10.75 9.09 30.38
CA ALA A 297 -11.55 8.76 29.21
C ALA A 297 -12.80 7.93 29.58
N LEU A 298 -12.65 6.90 30.41
CA LEU A 298 -13.75 6.07 30.90
C LEU A 298 -14.77 6.86 31.73
N LYS A 299 -14.28 7.79 32.57
CA LYS A 299 -15.11 8.77 33.30
C LYS A 299 -15.98 9.57 32.33
N ALA A 300 -15.38 10.10 31.26
CA ALA A 300 -16.10 10.87 30.25
C ALA A 300 -17.11 10.04 29.44
N MET A 301 -16.86 8.74 29.24
CA MET A 301 -17.81 7.85 28.56
C MET A 301 -19.02 7.48 29.43
N GLY A 302 -18.88 7.50 30.76
CA GLY A 302 -19.97 7.20 31.68
C GLY A 302 -20.39 5.71 31.73
N ASP A 303 -19.63 4.82 31.11
CA ASP A 303 -19.98 3.39 31.04
C ASP A 303 -19.57 2.62 32.30
N LYS A 304 -20.57 2.10 33.02
CA LYS A 304 -20.39 1.32 34.26
C LYS A 304 -19.71 -0.03 34.04
N THR A 305 -19.63 -0.53 32.81
CA THR A 305 -18.89 -1.77 32.49
C THR A 305 -17.40 -1.68 32.82
N ALA A 306 -16.86 -0.46 32.92
CA ALA A 306 -15.46 -0.21 33.22
C ALA A 306 -15.11 -0.27 34.72
N ILE A 307 -16.09 -0.22 35.62
CA ILE A 307 -15.91 -0.25 37.08
C ILE A 307 -14.96 -1.38 37.54
N PRO A 308 -15.14 -2.67 37.18
CA PRO A 308 -14.24 -3.73 37.64
C PRO A 308 -12.79 -3.51 37.19
N ALA A 309 -12.57 -3.02 35.97
CA ALA A 309 -11.23 -2.76 35.45
C ALA A 309 -10.57 -1.55 36.15
N LEU A 310 -11.35 -0.52 36.49
CA LEU A 310 -10.87 0.63 37.26
C LEU A 310 -10.50 0.21 38.69
N ILE A 311 -11.26 -0.70 39.32
CA ILE A 311 -10.93 -1.22 40.66
C ILE A 311 -9.55 -1.91 40.65
N ASP A 312 -9.26 -2.71 39.63
CA ASP A 312 -7.97 -3.38 39.49
C ASP A 312 -6.82 -2.39 39.21
N ALA A 313 -7.12 -1.23 38.62
CA ALA A 313 -6.13 -0.21 38.26
C ALA A 313 -5.93 0.89 39.33
N LEU A 314 -6.66 0.85 40.45
CA LEU A 314 -6.58 1.84 41.55
C LEU A 314 -5.15 2.04 42.06
N VAL A 315 -4.44 0.93 42.26
CA VAL A 315 -3.07 0.90 42.75
C VAL A 315 -2.25 0.02 41.82
N THR A 316 -1.29 0.63 41.14
CA THR A 316 -0.39 -0.08 40.21
C THR A 316 0.97 -0.30 40.86
N THR A 317 1.58 -1.45 40.59
CA THR A 317 2.90 -1.82 41.14
C THR A 317 3.97 -1.73 40.06
N HIS A 318 4.93 -0.83 40.24
CA HIS A 318 6.04 -0.62 39.31
C HIS A 318 7.36 -1.12 39.88
N ARG A 319 8.19 -1.73 39.02
CA ARG A 319 9.56 -2.11 39.37
C ARG A 319 10.48 -0.93 39.05
N VAL A 320 11.01 -0.29 40.09
CA VAL A 320 12.00 0.77 39.96
C VAL A 320 13.37 0.14 40.18
N VAL A 321 14.19 0.16 39.12
CA VAL A 321 15.59 -0.24 39.19
C VAL A 321 16.39 0.97 39.63
N LEU A 322 16.90 0.96 40.86
CA LEU A 322 17.80 2.01 41.33
C LEU A 322 19.18 1.78 40.72
N PRO A 323 19.83 2.83 40.15
CA PRO A 323 21.21 2.72 39.71
C PRO A 323 22.08 2.28 40.89
N PRO A 324 23.14 1.50 40.63
CA PRO A 324 24.05 1.10 41.69
C PRO A 324 24.61 2.36 42.36
N LEU A 325 24.61 2.36 43.69
CA LEU A 325 25.20 3.45 44.47
C LEU A 325 26.63 3.68 43.99
N GLN A 326 26.92 4.89 43.52
CA GLN A 326 28.25 5.25 43.03
C GLN A 326 29.25 5.00 44.16
N SER A 327 30.11 4.02 43.96
CA SER A 327 31.09 3.55 44.94
C SER A 327 32.10 4.65 45.26
N GLY A 328 31.88 5.30 46.40
CA GLY A 328 32.82 6.23 47.03
C GLY A 328 32.64 6.35 48.56
N SER A 329 31.58 5.77 49.12
CA SER A 329 31.36 5.74 50.57
C SER A 329 31.71 4.36 51.11
N LEU A 330 32.89 4.26 51.74
CA LEU A 330 33.25 3.11 52.58
C LEU A 330 32.36 3.13 53.83
N GLY A 331 31.26 2.38 53.81
CA GLY A 331 30.43 2.17 54.98
C GLY A 331 31.01 1.08 55.88
N THR A 332 31.34 1.41 57.12
CA THR A 332 31.65 0.42 58.16
C THR A 332 30.33 -0.22 58.62
N THR A 333 30.17 -1.53 58.41
CA THR A 333 29.01 -2.27 58.94
C THR A 333 29.41 -2.94 60.26
N PHE A 334 28.63 -2.69 61.30
CA PHE A 334 28.76 -3.36 62.59
C PHE A 334 27.74 -4.50 62.64
N SER A 335 28.22 -5.73 62.41
CA SER A 335 27.42 -6.94 62.60
C SER A 335 27.85 -7.63 63.89
N ARG A 336 26.91 -7.79 64.81
CA ARG A 336 27.09 -8.44 66.11
C ARG A 336 26.76 -9.93 65.93
N SER A 337 27.75 -10.82 66.05
CA SER A 337 27.48 -12.25 65.96
C SER A 337 26.83 -12.75 67.26
N SER A 338 26.12 -13.89 67.18
CA SER A 338 25.41 -14.51 68.30
C SER A 338 26.31 -14.83 69.51
N ASP A 339 27.63 -14.90 69.31
CA ASP A 339 28.62 -15.27 70.32
C ASP A 339 29.24 -14.05 71.02
N GLY A 340 28.61 -12.87 70.92
CA GLY A 340 28.99 -11.68 71.67
C GLY A 340 30.24 -10.96 71.17
N ARG A 341 30.83 -11.37 70.04
CA ARG A 341 31.98 -10.69 69.41
C ARG A 341 31.51 -9.69 68.36
N SER A 342 31.94 -8.44 68.52
CA SER A 342 31.72 -7.37 67.55
C SER A 342 32.75 -7.49 66.43
N ALA A 343 32.33 -7.86 65.22
CA ALA A 343 33.21 -7.87 64.05
C ALA A 343 32.95 -6.61 63.21
N THR A 344 33.96 -5.76 63.07
CA THR A 344 33.96 -4.64 62.11
C THR A 344 34.34 -5.17 60.74
N GLY A 345 33.35 -5.33 59.86
CA GLY A 345 33.56 -5.75 58.48
C GLY A 345 33.53 -4.55 57.53
N LEU A 346 34.57 -4.40 56.71
CA LEU A 346 34.55 -3.52 55.55
C LEU A 346 33.72 -4.22 54.46
N SER A 347 32.46 -3.83 54.27
CA SER A 347 31.64 -4.35 53.19
C SER A 347 31.74 -3.44 51.98
N ALA A 348 32.45 -3.89 50.96
CA ALA A 348 32.39 -3.30 49.62
C ALA A 348 31.01 -3.62 49.03
N GLY A 349 30.07 -2.69 49.16
CA GLY A 349 28.71 -2.84 48.66
C GLY A 349 28.70 -3.20 47.17
N GLY A 350 28.19 -4.39 46.86
CA GLY A 350 28.08 -4.90 45.50
C GLY A 350 27.39 -3.90 44.58
N ASN A 351 28.02 -3.61 43.45
CA ASN A 351 27.61 -2.68 42.40
C ASN A 351 26.36 -3.16 41.61
N GLN A 352 25.47 -3.92 42.24
CA GLN A 352 24.30 -4.49 41.58
C GLN A 352 23.07 -3.59 41.74
N PRO A 353 22.33 -3.33 40.65
CA PRO A 353 21.13 -2.53 40.69
C PRO A 353 20.07 -3.19 41.59
N ARG A 354 19.50 -2.41 42.52
CA ARG A 354 18.42 -2.88 43.41
C ARG A 354 17.07 -2.63 42.75
N VAL A 355 16.24 -3.68 42.64
CA VAL A 355 14.86 -3.57 42.13
C VAL A 355 13.91 -3.42 43.31
N ILE A 356 13.28 -2.25 43.44
CA ILE A 356 12.25 -1.99 44.45
C ILE A 356 10.88 -2.02 43.76
N ARG A 357 9.88 -2.63 44.40
CA ARG A 357 8.48 -2.52 43.98
C ARG A 357 7.88 -1.27 44.62
N ARG A 358 7.48 -0.30 43.80
CA ARG A 358 6.79 0.91 44.25
C ARG A 358 5.32 0.79 43.88
N GLN A 359 4.45 0.89 44.88
CA GLN A 359 3.02 1.08 44.65
C GLN A 359 2.76 2.54 44.33
N VAL A 360 1.99 2.79 43.28
CA VAL A 360 1.61 4.14 42.87
C VAL A 360 0.09 4.20 42.78
N PRO A 361 -0.56 5.02 43.64
CA PRO A 361 -2.00 5.25 43.56
C PRO A 361 -2.32 6.10 42.33
N ASN A 362 -3.38 5.74 41.62
CA ASN A 362 -3.82 6.44 40.41
C ASN A 362 -5.02 7.34 40.73
N ARG A 363 -4.78 8.65 40.75
CA ARG A 363 -5.79 9.65 41.13
C ARG A 363 -6.99 9.67 40.18
N GLU A 364 -6.76 9.67 38.87
CA GLU A 364 -7.85 9.73 37.89
C GLU A 364 -8.71 8.46 37.91
N VAL A 365 -8.10 7.32 38.28
CA VAL A 365 -8.84 6.05 38.46
C VAL A 365 -9.80 6.15 39.64
N LEU A 366 -9.37 6.74 40.76
CA LEU A 366 -10.26 6.98 41.90
C LEU A 366 -11.37 7.95 41.53
N GLU A 367 -11.06 9.06 40.86
CA GLU A 367 -12.08 10.04 40.42
C GLU A 367 -13.11 9.39 39.47
N ALA A 368 -12.66 8.56 38.52
CA ALA A 368 -13.55 7.82 37.63
C ALA A 368 -14.45 6.83 38.39
N LEU A 369 -13.91 6.12 39.40
CA LEU A 369 -14.69 5.23 40.23
C LEU A 369 -15.75 5.98 41.05
N VAL A 370 -15.38 7.09 41.67
CA VAL A 370 -16.31 7.90 42.46
C VAL A 370 -17.46 8.42 41.60
N GLU A 371 -17.16 8.93 40.41
CA GLU A 371 -18.17 9.45 39.48
C GLU A 371 -19.12 8.34 38.99
N LEU A 372 -18.57 7.17 38.60
CA LEU A 372 -19.36 6.07 38.02
C LEU A 372 -20.17 5.28 39.07
N SER A 373 -19.65 5.17 40.30
CA SER A 373 -20.27 4.39 41.39
C SER A 373 -21.09 5.23 42.37
N GLY A 374 -20.82 6.54 42.47
CA GLY A 374 -21.37 7.40 43.52
C GLY A 374 -20.84 7.12 44.93
N GLN A 375 -19.82 6.28 45.07
CA GLN A 375 -19.22 5.88 46.36
C GLN A 375 -17.74 6.28 46.42
N ASN A 376 -17.20 6.44 47.63
CA ASN A 376 -15.77 6.72 47.80
C ASN A 376 -15.17 5.88 48.92
N PHE A 377 -14.40 4.86 48.55
CA PHE A 377 -13.65 4.01 49.47
C PHE A 377 -12.13 4.29 49.45
N GLY A 378 -11.71 5.42 48.85
CA GLY A 378 -10.29 5.75 48.71
C GLY A 378 -9.50 4.73 47.88
N TYR A 379 -8.20 4.60 48.18
CA TYR A 379 -7.27 3.73 47.46
C TYR A 379 -7.20 2.30 48.04
N GLU A 380 -8.33 1.71 48.40
CA GLU A 380 -8.44 0.35 48.95
C GLU A 380 -9.13 -0.61 47.98
N PRO A 381 -8.37 -1.30 47.08
CA PRO A 381 -8.97 -2.16 46.05
C PRO A 381 -9.85 -3.28 46.61
N ASP A 382 -9.53 -3.82 47.79
CA ASP A 382 -10.28 -4.93 48.39
C ASP A 382 -11.68 -4.51 48.85
N VAL A 383 -11.83 -3.29 49.38
CA VAL A 383 -13.13 -2.74 49.79
C VAL A 383 -14.00 -2.51 48.56
N TRP A 384 -13.43 -1.92 47.51
CA TRP A 384 -14.08 -1.75 46.22
C TRP A 384 -14.56 -3.07 45.61
N LYS A 385 -13.75 -4.13 45.65
CA LYS A 385 -14.12 -5.47 45.15
C LYS A 385 -15.28 -6.09 45.91
N ARG A 386 -15.28 -5.99 47.24
CA ARG A 386 -16.37 -6.51 48.08
C ARG A 386 -17.67 -5.76 47.81
N TRP A 387 -17.62 -4.43 47.72
CA TRP A 387 -18.76 -3.61 47.38
C TRP A 387 -19.35 -3.99 46.01
N TYR A 388 -18.50 -4.08 44.98
CA TYR A 388 -18.98 -4.42 43.62
C TYR A 388 -19.59 -5.83 43.54
N ALA A 389 -19.05 -6.80 44.29
CA ALA A 389 -19.61 -8.14 44.38
C ALA A 389 -21.01 -8.15 45.04
N GLN A 390 -21.21 -7.37 46.11
CA GLN A 390 -22.51 -7.20 46.76
C GLN A 390 -23.52 -6.54 45.82
N GLU A 391 -23.11 -5.49 45.10
CA GLU A 391 -23.99 -4.77 44.16
C GLU A 391 -24.45 -5.67 43.00
N ARG A 392 -23.54 -6.47 42.43
CA ARG A 392 -23.90 -7.45 41.40
C ARG A 392 -24.86 -8.52 41.91
N HIS A 393 -24.65 -9.01 43.13
CA HIS A 393 -25.53 -9.99 43.76
C HIS A 393 -26.94 -9.40 43.99
N ARG A 394 -27.02 -8.14 44.45
CA ARG A 394 -28.28 -7.42 44.61
C ARG A 394 -29.02 -7.24 43.28
N ALA A 395 -28.32 -6.77 42.24
CA ALA A 395 -28.90 -6.59 40.91
C ALA A 395 -29.46 -7.91 40.33
N ALA A 396 -28.75 -9.04 40.54
CA ALA A 396 -29.20 -10.35 40.10
C ALA A 396 -30.47 -10.84 40.85
N LEU A 397 -30.58 -10.54 42.14
CA LEU A 397 -31.78 -10.85 42.93
C LEU A 397 -32.98 -10.00 42.48
N GLU A 398 -32.75 -8.73 42.16
CA GLU A 398 -33.79 -7.82 41.66
C GLU A 398 -34.28 -8.20 40.26
N SER A 399 -33.40 -8.69 39.37
CA SER A 399 -33.81 -9.15 38.03
C SER A 399 -34.54 -10.50 38.00
N THR A 400 -34.52 -11.26 39.10
CA THR A 400 -35.14 -12.60 39.20
C THR A 400 -36.50 -12.55 39.90
N ARG A 401 -36.97 -11.38 40.35
CA ARG A 401 -38.33 -11.22 40.88
C ARG A 401 -39.35 -11.25 39.74
N PRO A 402 -40.32 -12.18 39.71
CA PRO A 402 -41.43 -12.12 38.76
C PRO A 402 -42.29 -10.88 39.07
N GLN A 403 -42.74 -10.19 38.00
CA GLN A 403 -43.63 -9.02 38.07
C GLN A 403 -45.02 -9.37 38.60
#